data_AF-A0A820IJT0-F1
#
_entry.id   AF-A0A820IJT0-F1
#
_cell.length_a   1.000
_cell.length_b   1.000
_cell.length_c   1.000
_cell.angle_alpha   90.00
_cell.angle_beta   90.00
_cell.angle_gamma   90.00
#
_symmetry.space_group_name_H-M   'P 1'
#
loop_
_entity.id
_entity.type
_entity.pdbx_description
1 polymer ?
#
loop_
_entity_poly.entity_id
_entity_poly.type
_entity_poly.pdbx_seq_one_letter_code
_entity_poly.pdbx_strand_id
1 'polypeptide(L)'
;MAKVPTRQLGKNGPQVSALGYGSMTLSLGNRASDEERFKVFDRAIELGCTFFDTANIYGDSEELLGKYFKTYPEQRKKVFIATKFGEVISPDWKTFSVREETVGAMKKLVDAGKVKYLGLSECSSDTLRRAYAVHPIACVQIEYSPFSL
;
A
#
# COMPACT_ATOMS: atom_id res chain seq x y z
N MET A 1 2.07 -17.68 -20.02
CA MET A 1 2.26 -16.21 -20.02
C MET A 1 3.48 -15.88 -19.20
N ALA A 2 4.22 -14.81 -19.56
CA ALA A 2 5.32 -14.32 -18.73
C ALA A 2 4.77 -13.74 -17.42
N LYS A 3 5.45 -14.00 -16.30
CA LYS A 3 5.09 -13.43 -14.99
C LYS A 3 5.51 -11.96 -14.91
N VAL A 4 4.82 -11.19 -14.08
CA VAL A 4 5.22 -9.81 -13.77
C VAL A 4 6.66 -9.80 -13.23
N PRO A 5 7.58 -8.99 -13.78
CA PRO A 5 8.95 -8.94 -13.31
C PRO A 5 9.02 -8.33 -11.90
N THR A 6 10.10 -8.58 -11.17
CA THR A 6 10.30 -7.98 -9.84
C THR A 6 11.27 -6.80 -9.86
N ARG A 7 11.16 -5.92 -8.87
CA ARG A 7 12.05 -4.77 -8.62
C ARG A 7 12.32 -4.65 -7.12
N GLN A 8 13.45 -4.06 -6.77
CA GLN A 8 13.79 -3.79 -5.39
C GLN A 8 12.94 -2.63 -4.84
N LEU A 9 12.31 -2.82 -3.68
CA LEU A 9 11.59 -1.76 -2.99
C LEU A 9 12.56 -0.88 -2.21
N GLY A 10 12.74 0.37 -2.65
CA GLY A 10 13.72 1.28 -2.04
C GLY A 10 15.16 0.74 -2.13
N LYS A 11 16.08 1.36 -1.38
CA LYS A 11 17.52 1.03 -1.45
C LYS A 11 17.87 -0.36 -0.91
N ASN A 12 17.16 -0.80 0.14
CA ASN A 12 17.49 -2.00 0.92
C ASN A 12 16.27 -2.91 1.18
N GLY A 13 15.15 -2.69 0.48
CA GLY A 13 13.95 -3.51 0.67
C GLY A 13 13.95 -4.79 -0.17
N PRO A 14 12.88 -5.58 -0.06
CA PRO A 14 12.76 -6.86 -0.75
C PRO A 14 12.49 -6.65 -2.24
N GLN A 15 12.59 -7.75 -3.00
CA GLN A 15 12.01 -7.82 -4.34
C GLN A 15 10.49 -7.86 -4.23
N VAL A 16 9.81 -6.93 -4.89
CA VAL A 16 8.35 -6.89 -5.05
C VAL A 16 8.00 -6.93 -6.53
N SER A 17 6.76 -7.27 -6.88
CA SER A 17 6.32 -7.22 -8.28
C SER A 17 6.36 -5.77 -8.80
N ALA A 18 6.89 -5.58 -10.01
CA ALA A 18 7.05 -4.27 -10.63
C ALA A 18 5.70 -3.59 -10.94
N LEU A 19 4.66 -4.40 -11.14
CA LEU A 19 3.28 -3.96 -11.16
C LEU A 19 2.65 -4.30 -9.81
N GLY A 20 1.99 -3.31 -9.21
CA GLY A 20 1.18 -3.49 -8.00
C GLY A 20 -0.29 -3.70 -8.33
N TYR A 21 -1.04 -4.22 -7.36
CA TYR A 21 -2.49 -4.35 -7.44
C TYR A 21 -3.13 -3.37 -6.45
N GLY A 22 -3.86 -2.37 -6.95
CA GLY A 22 -4.63 -1.44 -6.13
C GLY A 22 -6.01 -2.02 -5.81
N SER A 23 -6.36 -2.15 -4.53
CA SER A 23 -7.59 -2.80 -4.08
C SER A 23 -8.76 -1.84 -3.83
N MET A 24 -8.59 -0.55 -4.09
CA MET A 24 -9.61 0.48 -3.81
C MET A 24 -10.95 0.18 -4.51
N THR A 25 -10.92 -0.13 -5.80
CA THR A 25 -12.14 -0.27 -6.62
C THR A 25 -12.96 -1.52 -6.28
N LEU A 26 -12.35 -2.57 -5.71
CA LEU A 26 -13.10 -3.73 -5.20
C LEU A 26 -13.87 -3.44 -3.91
N SER A 27 -13.59 -2.31 -3.28
CA SER A 27 -14.06 -1.97 -1.94
C SER A 27 -14.81 -0.65 -1.88
N LEU A 28 -15.03 0.01 -3.02
CA LEU A 28 -15.87 1.20 -3.14
C LEU A 28 -17.03 0.94 -4.10
N GLY A 29 -18.13 1.68 -3.94
CA GLY A 29 -19.29 1.58 -4.82
C GLY A 29 -20.06 0.26 -4.66
N ASN A 30 -20.59 -0.25 -5.78
CA ASN A 30 -21.35 -1.51 -5.80
C ASN A 30 -20.40 -2.71 -5.79
N ARG A 31 -20.43 -3.48 -4.70
CA ARG A 31 -19.48 -4.58 -4.45
C ARG A 31 -20.10 -5.92 -4.80
N ALA A 32 -19.32 -6.78 -5.46
CA ALA A 32 -19.65 -8.20 -5.60
C ALA A 32 -19.46 -8.94 -4.26
N SER A 33 -19.83 -10.22 -4.20
CA SER A 33 -19.58 -11.06 -3.02
C SER A 33 -18.08 -11.22 -2.75
N ASP A 34 -17.72 -11.61 -1.53
CA ASP A 34 -16.32 -11.85 -1.15
C ASP A 34 -15.67 -12.93 -2.05
N GLU A 35 -16.41 -13.97 -2.41
CA GLU A 35 -15.93 -15.07 -3.26
C GLU A 35 -15.54 -14.58 -4.66
N GLU A 36 -16.34 -13.72 -5.28
CA GLU A 36 -16.00 -13.15 -6.60
C GLU A 36 -14.82 -12.19 -6.50
N ARG A 37 -14.74 -11.40 -5.42
CA ARG A 37 -13.61 -10.49 -5.19
C ARG A 37 -12.31 -11.25 -4.90
N PHE A 38 -12.38 -12.41 -4.24
CA PHE A 38 -11.22 -13.27 -3.99
C PHE A 38 -10.61 -13.85 -5.28
N LYS A 39 -11.43 -14.19 -6.28
CA LYS A 39 -10.94 -14.64 -7.59
C LYS A 39 -10.04 -13.60 -8.27
N VAL A 40 -10.29 -12.32 -8.04
CA VAL A 40 -9.42 -11.24 -8.54
C VAL A 40 -8.05 -11.28 -7.88
N PHE A 41 -7.99 -11.50 -6.55
CA PHE A 41 -6.73 -11.67 -5.84
C PHE A 41 -5.97 -12.91 -6.29
N ASP A 42 -6.66 -14.05 -6.45
CA ASP A 42 -6.05 -15.27 -6.98
C ASP A 42 -5.43 -15.04 -8.36
N ARG A 43 -6.17 -14.36 -9.25
CA ARG A 43 -5.68 -14.06 -10.59
C ARG A 43 -4.48 -13.12 -10.58
N ALA A 44 -4.49 -12.09 -9.72
CA ALA A 44 -3.35 -11.18 -9.57
C ALA A 44 -2.09 -11.95 -9.13
N ILE A 45 -2.21 -12.82 -8.13
CA ILE A 45 -1.10 -13.62 -7.61
C ILE A 45 -0.61 -14.65 -8.64
N GLU A 46 -1.52 -15.31 -9.36
CA GLU A 46 -1.18 -16.26 -10.43
C GLU A 46 -0.33 -15.60 -11.53
N LEU A 47 -0.64 -14.35 -11.88
CA LEU A 47 0.11 -13.54 -12.84
C LEU A 47 1.47 -13.03 -12.29
N GLY A 48 1.72 -13.19 -10.98
CA GLY A 48 2.91 -12.70 -10.30
C GLY A 48 2.80 -11.24 -9.83
N CYS A 49 1.60 -10.64 -9.86
CA CYS A 49 1.33 -9.37 -9.22
C CYS A 49 1.13 -9.63 -7.72
N THR A 50 2.16 -9.39 -6.92
CA THR A 50 2.20 -9.75 -5.49
C THR A 50 2.53 -8.56 -4.59
N PHE A 51 2.45 -7.34 -5.12
CA PHE A 51 2.55 -6.10 -4.35
C PHE A 51 1.17 -5.44 -4.28
N PHE A 52 0.46 -5.62 -3.16
CA PHE A 52 -0.92 -5.16 -3.00
C PHE A 52 -0.94 -3.83 -2.25
N ASP A 53 -1.70 -2.88 -2.78
CA ASP A 53 -1.92 -1.55 -2.23
C ASP A 53 -3.36 -1.42 -1.72
N THR A 54 -3.51 -0.97 -0.48
CA THR A 54 -4.79 -0.68 0.18
C THR A 54 -4.68 0.58 1.05
N ALA A 55 -5.75 0.94 1.78
CA ALA A 55 -5.76 2.03 2.75
C ALA A 55 -6.94 1.89 3.72
N ASN A 56 -6.81 2.49 4.91
CA ASN A 56 -7.87 2.54 5.92
C ASN A 56 -9.18 3.18 5.41
N ILE A 57 -9.09 4.09 4.44
CA ILE A 57 -10.24 4.81 3.87
C ILE A 57 -10.89 4.09 2.68
N TYR A 58 -10.31 3.00 2.18
CA TYR A 58 -10.84 2.28 1.01
C TYR A 58 -11.99 1.34 1.40
N GLY A 59 -13.08 1.86 1.94
CA GLY A 59 -14.26 1.06 2.28
C GLY A 59 -13.93 -0.18 3.13
N ASP A 60 -14.23 -1.38 2.63
CA ASP A 60 -13.93 -2.66 3.32
C ASP A 60 -12.60 -3.31 2.92
N SER A 61 -11.69 -2.59 2.26
CA SER A 61 -10.55 -3.21 1.57
C SER A 61 -9.58 -3.97 2.47
N GLU A 62 -9.23 -3.39 3.62
CA GLU A 62 -8.37 -4.07 4.60
C GLU A 62 -9.05 -5.29 5.22
N GLU A 63 -10.37 -5.21 5.48
CA GLU A 63 -11.15 -6.33 6.01
C GLU A 63 -11.26 -7.46 4.99
N LEU A 64 -11.53 -7.14 3.72
CA LEU A 64 -11.61 -8.09 2.62
C LEU A 64 -10.28 -8.84 2.43
N LEU A 65 -9.16 -8.13 2.41
CA LEU A 65 -7.82 -8.74 2.37
C LEU A 65 -7.57 -9.61 3.60
N GLY A 66 -7.99 -9.16 4.79
CA GLY A 66 -7.93 -9.95 6.03
C GLY A 66 -8.68 -11.27 5.94
N LYS A 67 -9.93 -11.25 5.43
CA LYS A 67 -10.72 -12.46 5.17
C LYS A 67 -10.06 -13.37 4.15
N TYR A 68 -9.59 -12.82 3.03
CA TYR A 68 -8.90 -13.58 1.99
C TYR A 68 -7.67 -14.30 2.54
N PHE A 69 -6.78 -13.60 3.25
CA PHE A 69 -5.56 -14.19 3.78
C PHE A 69 -5.78 -15.13 4.96
N LYS A 70 -6.88 -14.98 5.71
CA LYS A 70 -7.31 -15.95 6.71
C LYS A 70 -7.77 -17.26 6.06
N THR A 71 -8.49 -17.18 4.95
CA THR A 71 -8.95 -18.34 4.17
C THR A 71 -7.80 -19.01 3.41
N TYR A 72 -6.86 -18.21 2.87
CA TYR A 72 -5.75 -18.68 2.04
C TYR A 72 -4.38 -18.24 2.60
N PRO A 73 -3.92 -18.84 3.72
CA PRO A 73 -2.69 -18.42 4.40
C PRO A 73 -1.42 -18.59 3.53
N GLU A 74 -1.43 -19.52 2.57
CA GLU A 74 -0.31 -19.68 1.63
C GLU A 74 -0.20 -18.51 0.64
N GLN A 75 -1.31 -17.84 0.31
CA GLN A 75 -1.28 -16.65 -0.55
C GLN A 75 -0.71 -15.46 0.21
N ARG A 76 -0.98 -15.35 1.52
CA ARG A 76 -0.42 -14.30 2.37
C ARG A 76 1.11 -14.30 2.36
N LYS A 77 1.75 -15.47 2.30
CA LYS A 77 3.23 -15.58 2.25
C LYS A 77 3.83 -15.00 0.96
N LYS A 78 3.05 -14.94 -0.11
CA LYS A 78 3.48 -14.45 -1.43
C LYS A 78 3.32 -12.94 -1.57
N VAL A 79 2.34 -12.37 -0.87
CA VAL A 79 1.95 -10.96 -1.04
C VAL A 79 2.70 -10.04 -0.08
N PHE A 80 3.32 -9.00 -0.65
CA PHE A 80 3.73 -7.81 0.07
C PHE A 80 2.56 -6.82 0.09
N ILE A 81 2.17 -6.34 1.27
CA ILE A 81 1.03 -5.43 1.46
C ILE A 81 1.57 -4.04 1.83
N ALA A 82 1.15 -3.02 1.10
CA ALA A 82 1.23 -1.63 1.50
C ALA A 82 -0.16 -1.12 1.90
N THR A 83 -0.26 -0.51 3.07
CA THR A 83 -1.46 0.22 3.51
C THR A 83 -1.09 1.65 3.85
N LYS A 84 -2.11 2.51 4.01
CA LYS A 84 -1.99 3.94 4.24
C LYS A 84 -2.86 4.38 5.40
N PHE A 85 -2.52 5.53 5.95
CA PHE A 85 -3.27 6.26 6.97
C PHE A 85 -2.95 7.75 6.84
N GLY A 86 -3.62 8.61 7.63
CA GLY A 86 -3.34 10.05 7.70
C GLY A 86 -4.47 10.91 7.12
N GLU A 87 -5.35 10.31 6.33
CA GLU A 87 -6.64 10.89 5.97
C GLU A 87 -7.69 10.48 7.00
N VAL A 88 -8.47 11.49 7.43
CA VAL A 88 -9.59 11.30 8.34
C VAL A 88 -10.86 11.67 7.59
N ILE A 89 -11.80 10.73 7.52
CA ILE A 89 -13.13 11.00 6.96
C ILE A 89 -13.85 11.91 7.95
N SER A 90 -13.84 13.21 7.67
CA SER A 90 -14.60 14.24 8.38
C SER A 90 -15.58 14.92 7.40
N PRO A 91 -16.63 15.59 7.89
CA PRO A 91 -17.58 16.31 7.01
C PRO A 91 -16.92 17.29 6.05
N ASP A 92 -15.73 17.79 6.40
CA ASP A 92 -14.91 18.72 5.64
C ASP A 92 -13.64 18.10 5.03
N TRP A 93 -13.50 16.76 5.05
CA TRP A 93 -12.36 16.04 4.48
C TRP A 93 -11.00 16.67 4.82
N LYS A 94 -10.56 16.53 6.08
CA LYS A 94 -9.26 17.08 6.50
C LYS A 94 -8.11 16.15 6.13
N THR A 95 -7.19 16.69 5.34
CA THR A 95 -5.89 16.08 5.10
C THR A 95 -4.84 16.81 5.93
N PHE A 96 -3.96 16.06 6.59
CA PHE A 96 -2.83 16.62 7.32
C PHE A 96 -1.54 16.39 6.54
N SER A 97 -0.75 17.45 6.36
CA SER A 97 0.58 17.29 5.78
C SER A 97 1.46 16.42 6.68
N VAL A 98 2.23 15.53 6.08
CA VAL A 98 3.23 14.72 6.80
C VAL A 98 4.26 15.64 7.44
N ARG A 99 4.52 15.41 8.73
CA ARG A 99 5.57 16.10 9.50
C ARG A 99 6.61 15.11 10.02
N GLU A 100 7.75 15.63 10.42
CA GLU A 100 8.86 14.87 11.02
C GLU A 100 8.41 14.11 12.26
N GLU A 101 7.50 14.68 13.05
CA GLU A 101 6.92 14.01 14.22
C GLU A 101 6.11 12.78 13.82
N THR A 102 5.35 12.84 12.71
CA THR A 102 4.62 11.69 12.15
C THR A 102 5.60 10.59 11.73
N VAL A 103 6.68 10.96 11.03
CA VAL A 103 7.71 9.99 10.61
C VAL A 103 8.43 9.40 11.82
N GLY A 104 8.72 10.22 12.83
CA GLY A 104 9.31 9.77 14.10
C GLY A 104 8.40 8.80 14.86
N ALA A 105 7.09 9.02 14.86
CA ALA A 105 6.11 8.08 15.42
C ALA A 105 6.09 6.76 14.64
N MET A 106 6.10 6.83 13.30
CA MET A 106 6.14 5.64 12.44
C MET A 106 7.45 4.86 12.58
N LYS A 107 8.58 5.55 12.77
CA LYS A 107 9.86 4.91 13.08
C LYS A 107 9.76 4.02 14.31
N LYS A 108 9.07 4.44 15.37
CA LYS A 108 8.86 3.61 16.57
C LYS A 108 8.11 2.30 16.26
N LEU A 109 7.18 2.33 15.31
CA LEU A 109 6.47 1.12 14.85
C LEU A 109 7.37 0.22 14.00
N VAL A 110 8.30 0.80 13.23
CA VAL A 110 9.33 0.05 12.52
C VAL A 110 10.29 -0.61 13.50
N ASP A 111 10.80 0.14 14.48
CA ASP A 111 11.69 -0.37 15.53
C ASP A 111 11.01 -1.50 16.34
N ALA A 112 9.70 -1.41 16.57
CA ALA A 112 8.89 -2.44 17.23
C ALA A 112 8.51 -3.63 16.32
N GLY A 113 8.96 -3.65 15.06
CA GLY A 113 8.68 -4.72 14.10
C GLY A 113 7.23 -4.82 13.63
N LYS A 114 6.41 -3.78 13.86
CA LYS A 114 5.00 -3.75 13.46
C LYS A 114 4.83 -3.37 11.99
N VAL A 115 5.74 -2.55 11.47
CA VAL A 115 5.83 -2.14 10.06
C VAL A 115 7.25 -2.38 9.58
N LYS A 116 7.43 -2.78 8.33
CA LYS A 116 8.77 -3.11 7.79
C LYS A 116 9.45 -1.93 7.09
N TYR A 117 8.66 -1.13 6.36
CA TYR A 117 9.14 -0.05 5.51
C TYR A 117 8.15 1.11 5.55
N LEU A 118 8.65 2.34 5.42
CA LEU A 118 7.82 3.54 5.32
C LEU A 118 7.80 4.06 3.89
N GLY A 119 6.64 4.55 3.46
CA GLY A 119 6.43 5.27 2.21
C GLY A 119 5.64 6.54 2.48
N LEU A 120 5.71 7.49 1.54
CA LEU A 120 4.90 8.71 1.56
C LEU A 120 4.02 8.79 0.32
N SER A 121 2.90 9.49 0.41
CA SER A 121 2.00 9.75 -0.73
C SER A 121 1.87 11.25 -0.94
N GLU A 122 1.84 11.69 -2.20
CA GLU A 122 1.53 13.08 -2.60
C GLU A 122 2.34 14.15 -1.84
N CYS A 123 3.61 13.86 -1.53
CA CYS A 123 4.47 14.77 -0.79
C CYS A 123 5.38 15.59 -1.72
N SER A 124 5.61 16.86 -1.38
CA SER A 124 6.64 17.66 -2.04
C SER A 124 8.04 17.07 -1.82
N SER A 125 8.97 17.41 -2.72
CA SER A 125 10.36 16.96 -2.59
C SER A 125 11.02 17.45 -1.29
N ASP A 126 10.65 18.63 -0.78
CA ASP A 126 11.14 19.15 0.50
C ASP A 126 10.63 18.34 1.69
N THR A 127 9.34 17.98 1.68
CA THR A 127 8.78 17.08 2.69
C THR A 127 9.45 15.71 2.65
N LEU A 128 9.71 15.16 1.46
CA LEU A 128 10.44 13.90 1.33
C LEU A 128 11.84 13.98 1.94
N ARG A 129 12.61 15.04 1.68
CA ARG A 129 13.97 15.20 2.23
C ARG A 129 13.95 15.31 3.76
N ARG A 130 13.02 16.09 4.32
CA ARG A 130 12.85 16.21 5.78
C ARG A 130 12.45 14.88 6.42
N ALA A 131 11.51 14.16 5.82
CA ALA A 131 11.11 12.83 6.27
C ALA A 131 12.28 11.83 6.23
N TYR A 132 13.03 11.80 5.13
CA TYR A 132 14.18 10.90 4.95
C TYR A 132 15.28 11.14 5.99
N ALA A 133 15.47 12.40 6.43
CA ALA A 133 16.40 12.74 7.50
C ALA A 133 16.00 12.14 8.86
N VAL A 134 14.71 11.84 9.07
CA VAL A 134 14.20 11.17 10.28
C VAL A 134 14.27 9.64 10.14
N HIS A 135 13.83 9.09 9.01
CA HIS A 135 13.87 7.66 8.73
C HIS A 135 13.87 7.41 7.21
N PRO A 136 14.60 6.39 6.69
CA PRO A 136 14.58 6.06 5.28
C PRO A 136 13.17 5.80 4.73
N ILE A 137 12.83 6.50 3.64
CA ILE A 137 11.58 6.33 2.92
C ILE A 137 11.83 5.41 1.71
N ALA A 138 11.11 4.29 1.64
CA ALA A 138 11.31 3.24 0.65
C ALA A 138 10.57 3.50 -0.67
N CYS A 139 9.48 4.24 -0.64
CA CYS A 139 8.70 4.59 -1.82
C CYS A 139 7.98 5.93 -1.65
N VAL A 140 7.66 6.55 -2.80
CA VAL A 140 6.74 7.68 -2.88
C VAL A 140 5.63 7.28 -3.86
N GLN A 141 4.38 7.42 -3.44
CA GLN A 141 3.21 7.24 -4.29
C GLN A 141 2.74 8.61 -4.78
N ILE A 142 2.66 8.77 -6.09
CA ILE A 142 2.21 10.01 -6.74
C ILE A 142 1.25 9.67 -7.87
N GLU A 143 0.36 10.60 -8.18
CA GLU A 143 -0.35 10.60 -9.46
C GLU A 143 0.64 10.77 -10.62
N TYR A 144 0.56 9.88 -11.61
CA TYR A 144 1.37 9.97 -12.80
C TYR A 144 0.67 9.32 -13.99
N SER A 145 0.44 10.09 -15.04
CA SER A 145 -0.13 9.60 -16.30
C SER A 145 0.23 10.55 -17.46
N PRO A 146 -0.03 10.19 -18.73
CA PRO A 146 0.10 11.13 -19.84
C PRO A 146 -0.74 12.41 -19.70
N PHE A 147 -1.72 12.43 -18.80
CA PHE A 147 -2.60 13.58 -18.53
C PHE A 147 -2.30 14.29 -17.21
N SER A 148 -1.37 13.76 -16.40
CA SER A 148 -0.97 14.32 -15.10
C SER A 148 0.55 14.19 -14.94
N LEU A 149 1.24 15.32 -15.13
CA LEU A 149 2.69 15.52 -14.98
C LEU A 149 2.98 16.51 -13.85
#